data_AF-A0A1J5MHR9-F1
#
_entry.id   AF-A0A1J5MHR9-F1
#
_cell.length_a   1.000
_cell.length_b   1.000
_cell.length_c   1.000
_cell.angle_alpha   90.00
_cell.angle_beta   90.00
_cell.angle_gamma   90.00
#
_symmetry.space_group_name_H-M   'P 1'
#
loop_
_entity.id
_entity.type
_entity.pdbx_description
1 polymer ?
#
loop_
_entity_poly.entity_id
_entity_poly.type
_entity_poly.pdbx_seq_one_letter_code
_entity_poly.pdbx_strand_id
1 'polypeptide(L)'
;QGVFEEFGGGRKVDSEWPQISYRDAALWYGSDKPDLRNPIKMQVVSEHFAGSGFAIFAKLLEQEGTEVRAIPAPKGGSRKFCDRMNAFAQKEGLPGMGYIFWRKQSPDSIAQERGITVKEVNALVKSGEITLGNEAAGPLAKNIGPERTEAIRQQLGLDVGDAAFFLGGKPKAFEGVAGRARNVIGEELGLTDKDRFAFAWVVDFPIYEADEETGKIDFEHNPFSMPQGGMDALEGNPLEVLGYQYDLACNGYELVSGAIRNHRPEIMFKAFEIAGYGKDEVEKRFGGMVNAFQYGAPPHGGCAAGIDRMVMLLADEANIREVIMFPMNQRAEDLMMSAPSEPMSDQLMELGLRVIPQDQ
;
A
#
# COMPACT_ATOMS: atom_id res chain seq x y z
N GLN A 1 15.00 -0.42 18.19
CA GLN A 1 15.66 -1.52 18.90
C GLN A 1 15.29 -1.34 20.36
N GLY A 2 16.12 -0.83 21.27
CA GLY A 2 15.70 -0.15 22.52
C GLY A 2 14.36 -0.61 23.14
N VAL A 3 13.34 0.27 23.14
CA VAL A 3 12.00 -0.01 23.71
C VAL A 3 11.38 -1.31 23.20
N PHE A 4 11.54 -1.65 21.91
CA PHE A 4 11.00 -2.89 21.36
C PHE A 4 11.78 -4.13 21.79
N GLU A 5 13.07 -4.02 22.09
CA GLU A 5 13.85 -5.14 22.63
C GLU A 5 13.53 -5.35 24.12
N GLU A 6 13.39 -4.25 24.86
CA GLU A 6 13.11 -4.26 26.30
C GLU A 6 11.68 -4.75 26.61
N PHE A 7 10.69 -4.21 25.88
CA PHE A 7 9.26 -4.46 26.15
C PHE A 7 8.59 -5.38 25.13
N GLY A 8 9.34 -5.92 24.15
CA GLY A 8 8.79 -6.73 23.06
C GLY A 8 8.39 -8.17 23.41
N GLY A 9 8.51 -8.57 24.68
CA GLY A 9 8.11 -9.92 25.13
C GLY A 9 8.97 -11.05 24.56
N GLY A 10 10.23 -10.78 24.20
CA GLY A 10 11.15 -11.76 23.62
C GLY A 10 11.00 -11.97 22.10
N ARG A 11 10.07 -11.25 21.45
CA ARG A 11 9.96 -11.22 19.98
C ARG A 11 11.25 -10.65 19.36
N LYS A 12 11.63 -11.19 18.21
CA LYS A 12 12.84 -10.73 17.51
C LYS A 12 12.64 -9.29 17.03
N VAL A 13 13.61 -8.42 17.30
CA VAL A 13 13.64 -7.06 16.74
C VAL A 13 14.71 -7.01 15.66
N ASP A 14 14.35 -6.54 14.47
CA ASP A 14 15.36 -6.41 13.40
C ASP A 14 16.39 -5.33 13.72
N SER A 15 17.66 -5.70 13.52
CA SER A 15 18.81 -4.82 13.74
C SER A 15 19.08 -3.88 12.57
N GLU A 16 18.65 -4.27 11.37
CA GLU A 16 18.84 -3.53 10.12
C GLU A 16 17.47 -3.12 9.57
N TRP A 17 17.30 -1.82 9.32
CA TRP A 17 16.05 -1.25 8.84
C TRP A 17 16.23 -0.80 7.40
N PRO A 18 15.66 -1.51 6.41
CA PRO A 18 15.78 -1.12 5.02
C PRO A 18 15.19 0.27 4.79
N GLN A 19 15.85 1.05 3.94
CA GLN A 19 15.29 2.26 3.34
C GLN A 19 14.62 1.87 2.02
N ILE A 20 13.35 2.18 1.88
CA ILE A 20 12.52 1.84 0.73
C ILE A 20 11.92 3.14 0.23
N SER A 21 12.06 3.44 -1.06
CA SER A 21 11.40 4.62 -1.64
C SER A 21 9.87 4.45 -1.53
N TYR A 22 9.13 5.54 -1.38
CA TYR A 22 7.67 5.54 -1.37
C TYR A 22 7.11 4.82 -2.60
N ARG A 23 7.70 5.10 -3.76
CA ARG A 23 7.39 4.45 -5.03
C ARG A 23 7.55 2.93 -4.95
N ASP A 24 8.67 2.44 -4.44
CA ASP A 24 8.92 0.99 -4.32
C ASP A 24 8.02 0.36 -3.25
N ALA A 25 7.72 1.08 -2.16
CA ALA A 25 6.83 0.61 -1.12
C ALA A 25 5.39 0.41 -1.65
N ALA A 26 4.88 1.40 -2.40
CA ALA A 26 3.61 1.30 -3.12
C ALA A 26 3.62 0.17 -4.17
N LEU A 27 4.70 0.06 -4.95
CA LEU A 27 4.86 -0.97 -5.98
C LEU A 27 4.88 -2.39 -5.41
N TRP A 28 5.69 -2.64 -4.38
CA TRP A 28 5.93 -3.98 -3.84
C TRP A 28 4.90 -4.40 -2.80
N TYR A 29 4.36 -3.44 -2.04
CA TYR A 29 3.53 -3.73 -0.87
C TYR A 29 2.17 -3.03 -0.88
N GLY A 30 1.93 -2.08 -1.80
CA GLY A 30 0.65 -1.36 -1.89
C GLY A 30 0.41 -0.46 -0.68
N SER A 31 1.48 -0.03 -0.02
CA SER A 31 1.42 0.80 1.18
C SER A 31 2.75 1.50 1.45
N ASP A 32 2.65 2.72 1.96
CA ASP A 32 3.71 3.54 2.55
C ASP A 32 4.15 3.09 3.96
N LYS A 33 3.51 2.07 4.52
CA LYS A 33 3.82 1.46 5.83
C LYS A 33 3.82 -0.06 5.72
N PRO A 34 4.76 -0.65 4.98
CA PRO A 34 4.70 -2.06 4.66
C PRO A 34 4.90 -2.97 5.88
N ASP A 35 4.17 -4.09 5.90
CA ASP A 35 4.48 -5.19 6.82
C ASP A 35 5.52 -6.12 6.20
N LEU A 36 6.77 -5.98 6.64
CA LEU A 36 7.92 -6.77 6.18
C LEU A 36 8.04 -8.15 6.85
N ARG A 37 7.16 -8.48 7.80
CA ARG A 37 7.02 -9.85 8.31
C ARG A 37 6.43 -10.78 7.27
N ASN A 38 5.57 -10.24 6.41
CA ASN A 38 5.06 -10.92 5.23
C ASN A 38 6.13 -10.85 4.12
N PRO A 39 6.62 -11.99 3.60
CA PRO A 39 7.70 -12.01 2.61
C PRO A 39 7.22 -11.69 1.18
N ILE A 40 5.91 -11.65 0.92
CA ILE A 40 5.37 -11.46 -0.42
C ILE A 40 5.76 -10.08 -0.95
N LYS A 41 6.34 -10.02 -2.16
CA LYS A 41 6.52 -8.78 -2.91
C LYS A 41 5.73 -8.85 -4.21
N MET A 42 4.94 -7.82 -4.47
CA MET A 42 4.23 -7.68 -5.73
C MET A 42 5.18 -7.36 -6.88
N GLN A 43 4.79 -7.72 -8.09
CA GLN A 43 5.58 -7.47 -9.29
C GLN A 43 4.68 -7.02 -10.46
N VAL A 44 5.19 -6.14 -11.31
CA VAL A 44 4.54 -5.78 -12.57
C VAL A 44 4.72 -6.93 -13.56
N VAL A 45 3.61 -7.35 -14.17
CA VAL A 45 3.56 -8.47 -15.13
C VAL A 45 2.85 -8.08 -16.43
N SER A 46 2.73 -6.77 -16.69
CA SER A 46 2.01 -6.19 -17.83
C SER A 46 2.39 -6.82 -19.18
N GLU A 47 3.67 -7.07 -19.42
CA GLU A 47 4.18 -7.65 -20.67
C GLU A 47 3.52 -9.01 -21.00
N HIS A 48 3.25 -9.81 -19.98
CA HIS A 48 2.61 -11.13 -20.15
C HIS A 48 1.13 -11.04 -20.50
N PHE A 49 0.49 -9.89 -20.31
CA PHE A 49 -0.92 -9.67 -20.64
C PHE A 49 -1.13 -8.79 -21.86
N ALA A 50 -0.13 -7.99 -22.24
CA ALA A 50 -0.15 -7.18 -23.46
C ALA A 50 -0.35 -8.06 -24.71
N GLY A 51 -1.38 -7.75 -25.49
CA GLY A 51 -1.76 -8.52 -26.69
C GLY A 51 -2.18 -9.98 -26.42
N SER A 52 -2.49 -10.34 -25.17
CA SER A 52 -2.93 -11.70 -24.82
C SER A 52 -4.40 -11.93 -25.15
N GLY A 53 -4.85 -13.20 -25.14
CA GLY A 53 -6.25 -13.55 -25.33
C GLY A 53 -7.18 -13.13 -24.19
N PHE A 54 -6.64 -12.61 -23.08
CA PHE A 54 -7.44 -12.03 -22.00
C PHE A 54 -7.72 -10.55 -22.27
N ALA A 55 -8.77 -10.30 -23.06
CA ALA A 55 -9.10 -8.97 -23.60
C ALA A 55 -9.24 -7.86 -22.54
N ILE A 56 -9.63 -8.18 -21.30
CA ILE A 56 -9.79 -7.18 -20.23
C ILE A 56 -8.45 -6.50 -19.93
N PHE A 57 -7.40 -7.29 -19.62
CA PHE A 57 -6.08 -6.72 -19.33
C PHE A 57 -5.37 -6.24 -20.59
N ALA A 58 -5.53 -6.94 -21.72
CA ALA A 58 -4.92 -6.51 -22.97
C ALA A 58 -5.39 -5.09 -23.37
N LYS A 59 -6.69 -4.82 -23.33
CA LYS A 59 -7.25 -3.48 -23.63
C LYS A 59 -6.91 -2.45 -22.57
N LEU A 60 -6.87 -2.86 -21.30
CA LEU A 60 -6.52 -1.96 -20.21
C LEU A 60 -5.11 -1.41 -20.42
N LEU A 61 -4.16 -2.27 -20.77
CA LEU A 61 -2.75 -1.91 -21.04
C LEU A 61 -2.54 -1.05 -22.30
N GLU A 62 -3.56 -0.83 -23.13
CA GLU A 62 -3.50 0.15 -24.22
C GLU A 62 -3.64 1.60 -23.70
N GLN A 63 -4.10 1.78 -22.45
CA GLN A 63 -4.26 3.08 -21.81
C GLN A 63 -2.98 3.48 -21.07
N GLU A 64 -2.55 4.72 -21.26
CA GLU A 64 -1.36 5.27 -20.62
C GLU A 64 -1.48 5.26 -19.08
N GLY A 65 -0.38 4.95 -18.40
CA GLY A 65 -0.30 4.92 -16.93
C GLY A 65 -0.98 3.71 -16.28
N THR A 66 -1.44 2.74 -17.07
CA THR A 66 -2.00 1.50 -16.55
C THR A 66 -0.98 0.35 -16.50
N GLU A 67 -1.19 -0.58 -15.58
CA GLU A 67 -0.37 -1.77 -15.45
C GLU A 67 -1.19 -2.96 -14.95
N VAL A 68 -0.59 -4.15 -15.02
CA VAL A 68 -1.08 -5.36 -14.33
C VAL A 68 -0.05 -5.75 -13.28
N ARG A 69 -0.49 -5.79 -12.02
CA ARG A 69 0.33 -6.14 -10.86
C ARG A 69 -0.07 -7.51 -10.34
N ALA A 70 0.94 -8.36 -10.12
CA ALA A 70 0.79 -9.68 -9.56
C ALA A 70 1.09 -9.70 -8.06
N ILE A 71 0.29 -10.44 -7.30
CA ILE A 71 0.53 -10.79 -5.90
C ILE A 71 0.88 -12.29 -5.85
N PRO A 72 2.16 -12.65 -5.64
CA PRO A 72 2.55 -14.04 -5.42
C PRO A 72 1.91 -14.63 -4.17
N ALA A 73 1.46 -15.88 -4.26
CA ALA A 73 0.88 -16.62 -3.14
C ALA A 73 1.49 -18.04 -3.07
N PRO A 74 2.71 -18.18 -2.55
CA PRO A 74 3.31 -19.49 -2.28
C PRO A 74 2.40 -20.34 -1.41
N LYS A 75 2.22 -21.62 -1.75
CA LYS A 75 1.27 -22.57 -1.14
C LYS A 75 -0.22 -22.21 -1.32
N GLY A 76 -0.52 -21.17 -2.09
CA GLY A 76 -1.88 -20.66 -2.34
C GLY A 76 -2.64 -21.39 -3.46
N GLY A 77 -2.10 -22.48 -4.02
CA GLY A 77 -2.57 -23.14 -5.24
C GLY A 77 -3.86 -23.97 -5.11
N SER A 78 -4.87 -23.43 -4.43
CA SER A 78 -6.19 -24.05 -4.27
C SER A 78 -7.27 -23.18 -4.89
N ARG A 79 -8.10 -23.75 -5.76
CA ARG A 79 -9.22 -23.03 -6.38
C ARG A 79 -10.16 -22.40 -5.36
N LYS A 80 -10.46 -23.10 -4.25
CA LYS A 80 -11.29 -22.57 -3.17
C LYS A 80 -10.69 -21.33 -2.52
N PHE A 81 -9.38 -21.33 -2.30
CA PHE A 81 -8.65 -20.18 -1.78
C PHE A 81 -8.68 -19.02 -2.76
N CYS A 82 -8.37 -19.28 -4.03
CA CYS A 82 -8.38 -18.26 -5.08
C CYS A 82 -9.75 -17.60 -5.27
N ASP A 83 -10.83 -18.40 -5.32
CA ASP A 83 -12.19 -17.89 -5.46
C ASP A 83 -12.63 -17.03 -4.26
N ARG A 84 -12.21 -17.40 -3.04
CA ARG A 84 -12.43 -16.58 -1.83
C ARG A 84 -11.70 -15.24 -1.93
N MET A 85 -10.44 -15.25 -2.33
CA MET A 85 -9.64 -14.02 -2.45
C MET A 85 -10.18 -13.10 -3.57
N ASN A 86 -10.68 -13.66 -4.67
CA ASN A 86 -11.42 -12.88 -5.67
C ASN A 86 -12.65 -12.19 -5.06
N ALA A 87 -13.44 -12.92 -4.25
CA ALA A 87 -14.59 -12.33 -3.56
C ALA A 87 -14.18 -11.27 -2.50
N PHE A 88 -13.01 -11.40 -1.87
CA PHE A 88 -12.44 -10.37 -1.00
C PHE A 88 -12.22 -9.07 -1.78
N ALA A 89 -11.54 -9.11 -2.94
CA ALA A 89 -11.31 -7.93 -3.76
C ALA A 89 -12.61 -7.26 -4.23
N GLN A 90 -13.65 -8.05 -4.49
CA GLN A 90 -14.97 -7.53 -4.85
C GLN A 90 -15.65 -6.77 -3.70
N LYS A 91 -15.51 -7.25 -2.47
CA LYS A 91 -16.03 -6.55 -1.28
C LYS A 91 -15.28 -5.26 -0.99
N GLU A 92 -14.01 -5.20 -1.36
CA GLU A 92 -13.15 -4.01 -1.28
C GLU A 92 -13.43 -2.99 -2.41
N GLY A 93 -14.42 -3.24 -3.27
CA GLY A 93 -14.88 -2.30 -4.31
C GLY A 93 -14.25 -2.50 -5.69
N LEU A 94 -13.38 -3.51 -5.88
CA LEU A 94 -12.82 -3.80 -7.20
C LEU A 94 -13.75 -4.73 -8.02
N PRO A 95 -13.67 -4.72 -9.36
CA PRO A 95 -14.45 -5.66 -10.19
C PRO A 95 -14.13 -7.14 -9.91
N GLY A 96 -12.90 -7.41 -9.47
CA GLY A 96 -12.42 -8.72 -9.08
C GLY A 96 -10.89 -8.75 -9.03
N MET A 97 -10.36 -9.91 -8.66
CA MET A 97 -8.95 -10.21 -8.65
C MET A 97 -8.72 -11.52 -9.41
N GLY A 98 -8.14 -11.38 -10.60
CA GLY A 98 -7.81 -12.52 -11.45
C GLY A 98 -6.79 -13.41 -10.76
N TYR A 99 -6.73 -14.69 -11.12
CA TYR A 99 -5.74 -15.59 -10.56
C TYR A 99 -5.34 -16.71 -11.51
N ILE A 100 -4.13 -17.21 -11.25
CA ILE A 100 -3.55 -18.42 -11.84
C ILE A 100 -3.02 -19.25 -10.67
N PHE A 101 -3.20 -20.56 -10.71
CA PHE A 101 -2.56 -21.48 -9.79
C PHE A 101 -1.95 -22.64 -10.55
N TRP A 102 -0.83 -23.16 -10.04
CA TRP A 102 -0.08 -24.22 -10.69
C TRP A 102 -0.26 -25.53 -9.96
N ARG A 103 -0.53 -26.59 -10.70
CA ARG A 103 -0.74 -27.94 -10.16
C ARG A 103 -0.10 -28.96 -11.08
N LYS A 104 0.00 -30.20 -10.61
CA LYS A 104 0.30 -31.32 -11.50
C LYS A 104 -0.87 -31.52 -12.46
N GLN A 105 -0.56 -31.80 -13.72
CA GLN A 105 -1.55 -32.21 -14.71
C GLN A 105 -2.36 -33.39 -14.18
N SER A 106 -3.66 -33.37 -14.45
CA SER A 106 -4.52 -34.52 -14.17
C SER A 106 -4.65 -35.39 -15.42
N PRO A 107 -4.93 -36.70 -15.26
CA PRO A 107 -5.27 -37.53 -16.39
C PRO A 107 -6.43 -36.97 -17.24
N ASP A 108 -7.37 -36.26 -16.61
CA ASP A 108 -8.48 -35.57 -17.29
C ASP A 108 -8.00 -34.42 -18.20
N SER A 109 -7.03 -33.62 -17.77
CA SER A 109 -6.56 -32.50 -18.58
C SER A 109 -5.79 -32.99 -19.82
N ILE A 110 -4.96 -34.02 -19.65
CA ILE A 110 -4.25 -34.67 -20.77
C ILE A 110 -5.23 -35.35 -21.73
N ALA A 111 -6.28 -35.99 -21.20
CA ALA A 111 -7.32 -36.64 -21.99
C ALA A 111 -8.02 -35.60 -22.89
N GLN A 112 -8.37 -34.45 -22.31
CA GLN A 112 -9.00 -33.36 -23.03
C GLN A 112 -8.08 -32.76 -24.10
N GLU A 113 -6.80 -32.55 -23.80
CA GLU A 113 -5.82 -31.98 -24.73
C GLU A 113 -5.52 -32.91 -25.91
N ARG A 114 -5.40 -34.22 -25.66
CA ARG A 114 -5.07 -35.23 -26.68
C ARG A 114 -6.29 -35.82 -27.38
N GLY A 115 -7.51 -35.47 -26.95
CA GLY A 115 -8.75 -36.03 -27.50
C GLY A 115 -8.90 -37.54 -27.26
N ILE A 116 -8.32 -38.06 -26.17
CA ILE A 116 -8.39 -39.48 -25.78
C ILE A 116 -9.17 -39.63 -24.47
N THR A 117 -9.49 -40.86 -24.08
CA THR A 117 -10.21 -41.13 -22.83
C THR A 117 -9.27 -41.07 -21.62
N VAL A 118 -9.81 -40.69 -20.46
CA VAL A 118 -9.08 -40.71 -19.17
C VAL A 118 -8.51 -42.10 -18.86
N LYS A 119 -9.21 -43.16 -19.30
CA LYS A 119 -8.77 -44.54 -19.15
C LYS A 119 -7.51 -44.84 -19.96
N GLU A 120 -7.42 -44.31 -21.18
CA GLU A 120 -6.22 -44.42 -22.02
C GLU A 120 -5.06 -43.61 -21.44
N VAL A 121 -5.31 -42.38 -20.96
CA VAL A 121 -4.27 -41.60 -20.27
C VAL A 121 -3.73 -42.34 -19.05
N ASN A 122 -4.61 -42.90 -18.22
CA ASN A 122 -4.18 -43.66 -17.04
C ASN A 122 -3.37 -44.91 -17.42
N ALA A 123 -3.69 -45.57 -18.54
CA ALA A 123 -2.91 -46.69 -19.05
C ALA A 123 -1.51 -46.25 -19.50
N LEU A 124 -1.43 -45.12 -20.22
CA LEU A 124 -0.17 -44.52 -20.71
C LEU A 124 0.71 -43.97 -19.58
N VAL A 125 0.09 -43.40 -18.53
CA VAL A 125 0.81 -42.97 -17.32
C VAL A 125 1.35 -44.19 -16.57
N LYS A 126 0.58 -45.30 -16.51
CA LYS A 126 1.01 -46.54 -15.85
C LYS A 126 2.09 -47.30 -16.64
N SER A 127 2.08 -47.22 -17.98
CA SER A 127 3.12 -47.79 -18.84
C SER A 127 4.40 -46.94 -18.88
N GLY A 128 4.38 -45.72 -18.34
CA GLY A 128 5.50 -44.79 -18.34
C GLY A 128 5.65 -43.99 -19.65
N GLU A 129 4.73 -44.13 -20.60
CA GLU A 129 4.72 -43.39 -21.87
C GLU A 129 4.30 -41.92 -21.71
N ILE A 130 3.55 -41.61 -20.64
CA ILE A 130 3.18 -40.23 -20.26
C ILE A 130 3.63 -39.97 -18.84
N THR A 131 4.37 -38.88 -18.64
CA THR A 131 4.64 -38.34 -17.30
C THR A 131 3.70 -37.15 -17.07
N LEU A 132 3.05 -37.11 -15.90
CA LEU A 132 2.23 -35.95 -15.52
C LEU A 132 3.13 -34.73 -15.36
N GLY A 133 2.96 -33.75 -16.26
CA GLY A 133 3.66 -32.47 -16.20
C GLY A 133 3.04 -31.52 -15.20
N ASN A 134 3.43 -30.25 -15.31
CA ASN A 134 2.82 -29.16 -14.56
C ASN A 134 1.84 -28.42 -15.48
N GLU A 135 0.73 -27.93 -14.91
CA GLU A 135 -0.21 -27.08 -15.64
C GLU A 135 -0.59 -25.84 -14.83
N ALA A 136 -0.81 -24.75 -15.56
CA ALA A 136 -1.47 -23.58 -15.03
C ALA A 136 -2.99 -23.75 -15.14
N ALA A 137 -3.70 -23.46 -14.06
CA ALA A 137 -5.15 -23.49 -13.99
C ALA A 137 -5.66 -22.16 -13.44
N GLY A 138 -6.93 -21.85 -13.73
CA GLY A 138 -7.53 -20.56 -13.36
C GLY A 138 -8.22 -19.89 -14.55
N PRO A 139 -9.04 -18.86 -14.31
CA PRO A 139 -9.71 -18.13 -15.37
C PRO A 139 -8.71 -17.43 -16.30
N LEU A 140 -7.62 -16.89 -15.76
CA LEU A 140 -6.61 -16.18 -16.56
C LEU A 140 -5.75 -17.15 -17.38
N ALA A 141 -5.37 -18.28 -16.80
CA ALA A 141 -4.52 -19.28 -17.46
C ALA A 141 -5.11 -19.77 -18.79
N LYS A 142 -6.44 -20.02 -18.81
CA LYS A 142 -7.16 -20.45 -20.01
C LYS A 142 -7.13 -19.43 -21.15
N ASN A 143 -7.01 -18.15 -20.83
CA ASN A 143 -7.12 -17.06 -21.81
C ASN A 143 -5.76 -16.59 -22.33
N ILE A 144 -4.68 -16.75 -21.58
CA ILE A 144 -3.33 -16.30 -21.98
C ILE A 144 -2.42 -17.43 -22.47
N GLY A 145 -2.81 -18.69 -22.26
CA GLY A 145 -2.11 -19.86 -22.80
C GLY A 145 -0.88 -20.30 -22.00
N PRO A 146 -0.35 -21.51 -22.30
CA PRO A 146 0.68 -22.16 -21.49
C PRO A 146 2.00 -21.39 -21.43
N GLU A 147 2.46 -20.81 -22.55
CA GLU A 147 3.72 -20.08 -22.63
C GLU A 147 3.75 -18.86 -21.68
N ARG A 148 2.72 -17.99 -21.75
CA ARG A 148 2.62 -16.79 -20.90
C ARG A 148 2.42 -17.17 -19.43
N THR A 149 1.62 -18.21 -19.14
CA THR A 149 1.44 -18.66 -17.75
C THR A 149 2.72 -19.21 -17.13
N GLU A 150 3.53 -19.92 -17.90
CA GLU A 150 4.81 -20.43 -17.42
C GLU A 150 5.85 -19.30 -17.27
N ALA A 151 5.88 -18.33 -18.19
CA ALA A 151 6.73 -17.15 -18.07
C ALA A 151 6.41 -16.33 -16.80
N ILE A 152 5.12 -16.14 -16.50
CA ILE A 152 4.68 -15.52 -15.24
C ILE A 152 5.15 -16.33 -14.03
N ARG A 153 4.99 -17.66 -14.06
CA ARG A 153 5.42 -18.53 -12.96
C ARG A 153 6.91 -18.37 -12.65
N GLN A 154 7.73 -18.37 -13.70
CA GLN A 154 9.18 -18.20 -13.60
C GLN A 154 9.56 -16.81 -13.08
N GLN A 155 8.94 -15.74 -13.61
CA GLN A 155 9.18 -14.37 -13.12
C GLN A 155 8.83 -14.23 -11.62
N LEU A 156 7.72 -14.80 -11.20
CA LEU A 156 7.26 -14.72 -9.81
C LEU A 156 7.97 -15.71 -8.87
N GLY A 157 8.82 -16.60 -9.40
CA GLY A 157 9.53 -17.62 -8.62
C GLY A 157 8.59 -18.60 -7.92
N LEU A 158 7.48 -18.96 -8.57
CA LEU A 158 6.43 -19.82 -7.98
C LEU A 158 6.60 -21.28 -8.41
N ASP A 159 6.17 -22.21 -7.58
CA ASP A 159 6.21 -23.65 -7.83
C ASP A 159 4.81 -24.27 -7.99
N VAL A 160 4.80 -25.57 -8.27
CA VAL A 160 3.57 -26.37 -8.24
C VAL A 160 3.00 -26.37 -6.82
N GLY A 161 1.72 -26.04 -6.69
CA GLY A 161 1.04 -25.83 -5.41
C GLY A 161 0.90 -24.36 -5.03
N ASP A 162 1.41 -23.44 -5.85
CA ASP A 162 1.33 -22.00 -5.62
C ASP A 162 0.25 -21.34 -6.48
N ALA A 163 -0.04 -20.07 -6.17
CA ALA A 163 -0.90 -19.21 -6.94
C ALA A 163 -0.30 -17.81 -7.12
N ALA A 164 -0.86 -17.08 -8.08
CA ALA A 164 -0.65 -15.66 -8.25
C ALA A 164 -2.00 -14.99 -8.47
N PHE A 165 -2.18 -13.82 -7.88
CA PHE A 165 -3.34 -12.97 -8.07
C PHE A 165 -2.97 -11.76 -8.91
N PHE A 166 -3.94 -11.20 -9.63
CA PHE A 166 -3.69 -10.15 -10.61
C PHE A 166 -4.75 -9.06 -10.50
N LEU A 167 -4.27 -7.83 -10.42
CA LEU A 167 -5.07 -6.61 -10.47
C LEU A 167 -4.53 -5.76 -11.63
N GLY A 168 -5.43 -5.08 -12.34
CA GLY A 168 -5.07 -4.26 -13.49
C GLY A 168 -5.81 -2.95 -13.46
N GLY A 169 -5.13 -1.86 -13.81
CA GLY A 169 -5.67 -0.51 -13.85
C GLY A 169 -4.60 0.54 -13.72
N LYS A 170 -5.00 1.77 -13.43
CA LYS A 170 -4.09 2.76 -12.86
C LYS A 170 -3.70 2.31 -11.43
N PRO A 171 -2.41 2.33 -11.04
CA PRO A 171 -1.95 1.89 -9.72
C PRO A 171 -2.74 2.45 -8.54
N LYS A 172 -2.96 3.78 -8.50
CA LYS A 172 -3.71 4.47 -7.43
C LYS A 172 -5.09 3.86 -7.17
N ALA A 173 -5.74 3.30 -8.19
CA ALA A 173 -7.08 2.72 -8.07
C ALA A 173 -7.12 1.34 -7.39
N PHE A 174 -6.01 0.58 -7.40
CA PHE A 174 -6.01 -0.80 -6.88
C PHE A 174 -4.93 -1.10 -5.84
N GLU A 175 -3.87 -0.30 -5.74
CA GLU A 175 -2.69 -0.65 -4.93
C GLU A 175 -3.01 -0.78 -3.43
N GLY A 176 -3.88 0.07 -2.88
CA GLY A 176 -4.30 -0.04 -1.48
C GLY A 176 -5.07 -1.34 -1.20
N VAL A 177 -5.92 -1.77 -2.13
CA VAL A 177 -6.60 -3.07 -2.04
C VAL A 177 -5.61 -4.21 -2.24
N ALA A 178 -4.65 -4.08 -3.14
CA ALA A 178 -3.59 -5.05 -3.38
C ALA A 178 -2.73 -5.28 -2.13
N GLY A 179 -2.37 -4.20 -1.42
CA GLY A 179 -1.64 -4.27 -0.16
C GLY A 179 -2.43 -4.98 0.95
N ARG A 180 -3.74 -4.70 1.07
CA ARG A 180 -4.61 -5.43 2.01
C ARG A 180 -4.74 -6.91 1.63
N ALA A 181 -4.97 -7.21 0.35
CA ALA A 181 -5.05 -8.58 -0.16
C ALA A 181 -3.74 -9.35 0.10
N ARG A 182 -2.59 -8.73 -0.14
CA ARG A 182 -1.26 -9.28 0.16
C ARG A 182 -1.14 -9.66 1.63
N ASN A 183 -1.56 -8.79 2.55
CA ASN A 183 -1.49 -9.07 4.00
C ASN A 183 -2.40 -10.23 4.39
N VAL A 184 -3.65 -10.25 3.90
CA VAL A 184 -4.59 -11.37 4.12
C VAL A 184 -4.02 -12.69 3.58
N ILE A 185 -3.44 -12.68 2.37
CA ILE A 185 -2.80 -13.87 1.77
C ILE A 185 -1.64 -14.34 2.65
N GLY A 186 -0.77 -13.43 3.10
CA GLY A 186 0.37 -13.76 3.95
C GLY A 186 -0.06 -14.37 5.29
N GLU A 187 -1.12 -13.85 5.90
CA GLU A 187 -1.68 -14.36 7.15
C GLU A 187 -2.36 -15.73 6.97
N GLU A 188 -3.27 -15.86 6.01
CA GLU A 188 -4.04 -17.10 5.80
C GLU A 188 -3.16 -18.28 5.35
N LEU A 189 -2.05 -18.00 4.65
CA LEU A 189 -1.08 -19.02 4.22
C LEU A 189 0.04 -19.25 5.24
N GLY A 190 0.01 -18.54 6.39
CA GLY A 190 1.02 -18.69 7.45
C GLY A 190 2.42 -18.27 7.02
N LEU A 191 2.53 -17.28 6.13
CA LEU A 191 3.79 -16.73 5.63
C LEU A 191 4.29 -15.55 6.48
N THR A 192 3.39 -14.83 7.14
CA THR A 192 3.72 -13.69 8.00
C THR A 192 4.34 -14.17 9.32
N ASP A 193 5.58 -13.77 9.59
CA ASP A 193 6.31 -14.06 10.83
C ASP A 193 5.78 -13.21 12.00
N LYS A 194 4.89 -13.75 12.84
CA LYS A 194 4.20 -13.00 13.90
C LYS A 194 5.08 -12.69 15.12
N ASP A 195 6.20 -13.39 15.29
CA ASP A 195 7.06 -13.28 16.48
C ASP A 195 8.25 -12.30 16.25
N ARG A 196 8.06 -11.32 15.36
CA ARG A 196 9.07 -10.38 14.90
C ARG A 196 8.54 -8.94 14.82
N PHE A 197 9.40 -7.98 15.11
CA PHE A 197 9.23 -6.57 14.78
C PHE A 197 10.13 -6.20 13.61
N ALA A 198 9.50 -6.03 12.45
CA ALA A 198 10.17 -5.69 11.20
C ALA A 198 9.92 -4.22 10.87
N PHE A 199 11.01 -3.44 10.90
CA PHE A 199 11.00 -2.01 10.66
C PHE A 199 11.37 -1.69 9.21
N ALA A 200 10.86 -0.58 8.68
CA ALA A 200 11.25 -0.04 7.39
C ALA A 200 11.23 1.48 7.43
N TRP A 201 12.28 2.12 6.93
CA TRP A 201 12.22 3.54 6.58
C TRP A 201 11.59 3.66 5.20
N VAL A 202 10.51 4.42 5.11
CA VAL A 202 9.97 4.86 3.83
C VAL A 202 10.44 6.28 3.59
N VAL A 203 11.03 6.53 2.43
CA VAL A 203 11.69 7.79 2.05
C VAL A 203 11.26 8.19 0.64
N ASP A 204 11.75 9.32 0.12
CA ASP A 204 11.51 9.73 -1.26
C ASP A 204 10.01 9.88 -1.58
N PHE A 205 9.29 10.52 -0.66
CA PHE A 205 7.89 10.87 -0.87
C PHE A 205 7.76 11.99 -1.91
N PRO A 206 6.72 11.97 -2.76
CA PRO A 206 6.42 13.08 -3.64
C PRO A 206 5.98 14.29 -2.81
N ILE A 207 6.36 15.49 -3.25
CA ILE A 207 5.85 16.72 -2.65
C ILE A 207 4.44 17.04 -3.13
N TYR A 208 4.16 16.74 -4.39
CA TYR A 208 2.94 17.12 -5.06
C TYR A 208 2.19 15.92 -5.60
N GLU A 209 0.87 16.04 -5.63
CA GLU A 209 0.00 15.19 -6.41
C GLU A 209 -0.88 16.02 -7.35
N ALA A 210 -1.30 15.40 -8.45
CA ALA A 210 -2.31 15.95 -9.34
C ALA A 210 -3.65 15.26 -9.08
N ASP A 211 -4.69 16.07 -8.97
CA ASP A 211 -6.07 15.58 -8.99
C ASP A 211 -6.39 14.94 -10.36
N GLU A 212 -6.98 13.74 -10.34
CA GLU A 212 -7.18 12.95 -11.57
C GLU A 212 -8.21 13.58 -12.53
N GLU A 213 -9.16 14.37 -12.03
CA GLU A 213 -10.24 14.94 -12.85
C GLU A 213 -9.89 16.35 -13.36
N THR A 214 -9.32 17.18 -12.50
CA THR A 214 -9.06 18.60 -12.76
C THR A 214 -7.63 18.86 -13.20
N GLY A 215 -6.71 17.92 -12.96
CA GLY A 215 -5.27 18.11 -13.17
C GLY A 215 -4.65 19.16 -12.23
N LYS A 216 -5.40 19.63 -11.22
CA LYS A 216 -4.90 20.61 -10.25
C LYS A 216 -3.81 19.97 -9.41
N ILE A 217 -2.67 20.65 -9.32
CA ILE A 217 -1.56 20.25 -8.47
C ILE A 217 -1.79 20.80 -7.05
N ASP A 218 -1.63 19.95 -6.05
CA ASP A 218 -1.60 20.32 -4.64
C ASP A 218 -0.51 19.53 -3.91
N PHE A 219 -0.28 19.84 -2.64
CA PHE A 219 0.68 19.09 -1.82
C PHE A 219 0.12 17.72 -1.42
N GLU A 220 0.90 16.65 -1.62
CA GLU A 220 0.52 15.29 -1.21
C GLU A 220 0.64 15.10 0.31
N HIS A 221 1.61 15.78 0.93
CA HIS A 221 1.90 15.66 2.36
C HIS A 221 2.12 17.04 3.01
N ASN A 222 3.25 17.22 3.70
CA ASN A 222 3.54 18.45 4.43
C ASN A 222 4.11 19.52 3.47
N PRO A 223 3.47 20.69 3.33
CA PRO A 223 3.88 21.73 2.38
C PRO A 223 5.17 22.46 2.77
N PHE A 224 5.69 22.23 3.98
CA PHE A 224 6.90 22.84 4.50
C PHE A 224 8.13 21.93 4.44
N SER A 225 8.02 20.78 3.78
CA SER A 225 9.16 19.90 3.54
C SER A 225 10.13 20.54 2.54
N MET A 226 11.44 20.33 2.75
CA MET A 226 12.46 20.77 1.81
C MET A 226 12.44 19.86 0.56
N PRO A 227 12.32 20.40 -0.66
CA PRO A 227 12.51 19.63 -1.89
C PRO A 227 13.91 19.04 -2.00
N GLN A 228 14.01 17.79 -2.40
CA GLN A 228 15.28 17.17 -2.77
C GLN A 228 15.81 17.86 -4.02
N GLY A 229 16.96 18.54 -3.90
CA GLY A 229 17.52 19.39 -4.95
C GLY A 229 17.20 20.90 -4.81
N GLY A 230 16.39 21.28 -3.81
CA GLY A 230 16.13 22.70 -3.51
C GLY A 230 15.37 23.42 -4.62
N MET A 231 15.86 24.57 -5.07
CA MET A 231 15.20 25.39 -6.10
C MET A 231 15.18 24.69 -7.47
N ASP A 232 16.31 24.09 -7.86
CA ASP A 232 16.47 23.47 -9.18
C ASP A 232 15.44 22.36 -9.43
N ALA A 233 15.06 21.63 -8.38
CA ALA A 233 14.02 20.60 -8.45
C ALA A 233 12.64 21.18 -8.82
N LEU A 234 12.38 22.44 -8.49
CA LEU A 234 11.09 23.11 -8.73
C LEU A 234 10.98 23.75 -10.13
N GLU A 235 12.03 23.68 -10.96
CA GLU A 235 12.02 24.24 -12.32
C GLU A 235 11.46 23.26 -13.37
N GLY A 236 11.44 21.96 -13.05
CA GLY A 236 11.02 20.88 -13.94
C GLY A 236 9.56 20.46 -13.78
N ASN A 237 9.30 19.18 -14.02
CA ASN A 237 7.99 18.56 -13.81
C ASN A 237 7.67 18.50 -12.30
N PRO A 238 6.62 19.20 -11.81
CA PRO A 238 6.28 19.18 -10.39
C PRO A 238 6.03 17.78 -9.82
N LEU A 239 5.47 16.87 -10.62
CA LEU A 239 5.11 15.52 -10.16
C LEU A 239 6.31 14.59 -9.97
N GLU A 240 7.51 15.03 -10.34
CA GLU A 240 8.77 14.32 -10.10
C GLU A 240 9.52 14.86 -8.87
N VAL A 241 9.02 15.92 -8.24
CA VAL A 241 9.67 16.54 -7.09
C VAL A 241 9.48 15.70 -5.84
N LEU A 242 10.59 15.24 -5.28
CA LEU A 242 10.63 14.49 -4.04
C LEU A 242 10.93 15.40 -2.84
N GLY A 243 10.39 15.06 -1.68
CA GLY A 243 10.65 15.74 -0.42
C GLY A 243 11.71 15.00 0.40
N TYR A 244 12.47 15.73 1.21
CA TYR A 244 13.23 15.13 2.32
C TYR A 244 12.29 14.74 3.46
N GLN A 245 11.35 13.84 3.16
CA GLN A 245 10.35 13.29 4.07
C GLN A 245 10.65 11.82 4.32
N TYR A 246 10.33 11.36 5.52
CA TYR A 246 10.62 10.00 5.93
C TYR A 246 9.66 9.54 7.01
N ASP A 247 9.22 8.30 6.86
CA ASP A 247 8.38 7.60 7.83
C ASP A 247 9.07 6.32 8.29
N LEU A 248 8.92 5.98 9.58
CA LEU A 248 9.34 4.69 10.11
C LEU A 248 8.11 3.80 10.26
N ALA A 249 8.02 2.77 9.45
CA ALA A 249 7.01 1.73 9.57
C ALA A 249 7.53 0.58 10.45
N CYS A 250 6.62 -0.08 11.16
CA CYS A 250 6.85 -1.34 11.84
C CYS A 250 5.60 -2.20 11.72
N ASN A 251 5.75 -3.44 11.23
CA ASN A 251 4.67 -4.44 11.19
C ASN A 251 3.36 -3.96 10.55
N GLY A 252 3.44 -3.09 9.52
CA GLY A 252 2.26 -2.54 8.86
C GLY A 252 1.74 -1.21 9.43
N TYR A 253 2.39 -0.66 10.46
CA TYR A 253 1.99 0.59 11.10
C TYR A 253 3.07 1.65 10.97
N GLU A 254 2.66 2.87 10.67
CA GLU A 254 3.53 4.06 10.75
C GLU A 254 3.74 4.41 12.23
N LEU A 255 4.99 4.40 12.69
CA LEU A 255 5.37 4.73 14.06
C LEU A 255 5.98 6.11 14.20
N VAL A 256 6.71 6.57 13.20
CA VAL A 256 7.34 7.89 13.18
C VAL A 256 7.08 8.51 11.82
N SER A 257 6.79 9.81 11.81
CA SER A 257 6.77 10.61 10.57
C SER A 257 7.58 11.87 10.77
N GLY A 258 8.33 12.26 9.74
CA GLY A 258 9.27 13.38 9.82
C GLY A 258 9.65 13.97 8.47
N ALA A 259 10.31 15.13 8.56
CA ALA A 259 10.82 15.82 7.38
C ALA A 259 11.99 16.75 7.74
N ILE A 260 12.87 16.98 6.77
CA ILE A 260 13.73 18.18 6.75
C ILE A 260 12.87 19.33 6.28
N ARG A 261 12.89 20.43 7.04
CA ARG A 261 12.03 21.58 6.80
C ARG A 261 12.67 22.57 5.84
N ASN A 262 11.82 23.17 5.02
CA ASN A 262 12.20 24.28 4.19
C ASN A 262 12.51 25.49 5.07
N HIS A 263 13.77 25.92 5.07
CA HIS A 263 14.27 27.07 5.83
C HIS A 263 14.60 28.26 4.91
N ARG A 264 14.31 28.16 3.61
CA ARG A 264 14.62 29.17 2.59
C ARG A 264 13.32 29.75 2.02
N PRO A 265 12.95 30.99 2.39
CA PRO A 265 11.68 31.60 1.97
C PRO A 265 11.44 31.54 0.47
N GLU A 266 12.47 31.78 -0.35
CA GLU A 266 12.38 31.77 -1.80
C GLU A 266 11.96 30.40 -2.37
N ILE A 267 12.51 29.31 -1.82
CA ILE A 267 12.13 27.94 -2.23
C ILE A 267 10.71 27.64 -1.74
N MET A 268 10.39 28.03 -0.50
CA MET A 268 9.07 27.80 0.06
C MET A 268 7.99 28.51 -0.76
N PHE A 269 8.15 29.80 -1.07
CA PHE A 269 7.20 30.53 -1.90
C PHE A 269 7.06 29.91 -3.28
N LYS A 270 8.16 29.47 -3.89
CA LYS A 270 8.10 28.78 -5.18
C LYS A 270 7.31 27.47 -5.10
N ALA A 271 7.51 26.69 -4.03
CA ALA A 271 6.78 25.45 -3.83
C ALA A 271 5.27 25.68 -3.65
N PHE A 272 4.89 26.66 -2.84
CA PHE A 272 3.49 27.04 -2.67
C PHE A 272 2.85 27.60 -3.95
N GLU A 273 3.60 28.37 -4.74
CA GLU A 273 3.14 28.89 -6.03
C GLU A 273 2.75 27.76 -6.99
N ILE A 274 3.54 26.68 -7.05
CA ILE A 274 3.25 25.49 -7.88
C ILE A 274 1.93 24.83 -7.48
N ALA A 275 1.63 24.75 -6.17
CA ALA A 275 0.36 24.24 -5.65
C ALA A 275 -0.80 25.27 -5.75
N GLY A 276 -0.58 26.43 -6.38
CA GLY A 276 -1.61 27.45 -6.62
C GLY A 276 -1.80 28.46 -5.48
N TYR A 277 -0.88 28.50 -4.50
CA TYR A 277 -0.91 29.47 -3.41
C TYR A 277 0.07 30.62 -3.68
N GLY A 278 -0.48 31.77 -4.05
CA GLY A 278 0.32 32.99 -4.25
C GLY A 278 0.98 33.47 -2.95
N LYS A 279 2.08 34.21 -3.09
CA LYS A 279 2.89 34.73 -1.97
C LYS A 279 2.05 35.44 -0.89
N ASP A 280 1.14 36.34 -1.29
CA ASP A 280 0.30 37.10 -0.36
C ASP A 280 -0.58 36.19 0.51
N GLU A 281 -1.08 35.09 -0.06
CA GLU A 281 -1.90 34.12 0.67
C GLU A 281 -1.05 33.31 1.67
N VAL A 282 0.18 32.94 1.29
CA VAL A 282 1.13 32.26 2.18
C VAL A 282 1.51 33.17 3.35
N GLU A 283 1.81 34.44 3.09
CA GLU A 283 2.13 35.43 4.13
C GLU A 283 0.94 35.70 5.06
N LYS A 284 -0.28 35.73 4.52
CA LYS A 284 -1.50 35.91 5.31
C LYS A 284 -1.77 34.72 6.23
N ARG A 285 -1.59 33.49 5.75
CA ARG A 285 -1.86 32.26 6.53
C ARG A 285 -0.74 31.91 7.50
N PHE A 286 0.52 32.17 7.12
CA PHE A 286 1.71 31.70 7.84
C PHE A 286 2.69 32.82 8.20
N GLY A 287 2.22 34.07 8.32
CA GLY A 287 3.07 35.25 8.47
C GLY A 287 4.07 35.20 9.61
N GLY A 288 3.68 34.62 10.77
CA GLY A 288 4.62 34.43 11.89
C GLY A 288 5.82 33.57 11.53
N MET A 289 5.59 32.47 10.80
CA MET A 289 6.65 31.56 10.35
C MET A 289 7.49 32.17 9.22
N VAL A 290 6.85 32.80 8.23
CA VAL A 290 7.54 33.49 7.13
C VAL A 290 8.50 34.55 7.68
N ASN A 291 8.02 35.37 8.62
CA ASN A 291 8.83 36.40 9.25
C ASN A 291 10.03 35.79 9.99
N ALA A 292 9.82 34.69 10.73
CA ALA A 292 10.91 34.02 11.43
C ALA A 292 12.01 33.54 10.47
N PHE A 293 11.64 33.01 9.29
CA PHE A 293 12.62 32.53 8.30
C PHE A 293 13.48 33.65 7.71
N GLN A 294 12.96 34.87 7.60
CA GLN A 294 13.70 36.04 7.11
C GLN A 294 14.85 36.47 8.04
N TYR A 295 14.79 36.10 9.32
CA TYR A 295 15.86 36.37 10.30
C TYR A 295 16.92 35.25 10.35
N GLY A 296 16.94 34.35 9.37
CA GLY A 296 17.98 33.33 9.24
C GLY A 296 17.67 32.04 10.01
N ALA A 297 16.51 31.44 9.74
CA ALA A 297 16.21 30.10 10.26
C ALA A 297 17.28 29.10 9.80
N PRO A 298 17.90 28.32 10.72
CA PRO A 298 18.92 27.36 10.34
C PRO A 298 18.30 26.17 9.57
N PRO A 299 19.09 25.39 8.83
CA PRO A 299 18.67 24.08 8.38
C PRO A 299 18.18 23.24 9.56
N HIS A 300 16.93 22.78 9.52
CA HIS A 300 16.30 22.06 10.61
C HIS A 300 15.41 20.94 10.07
N GLY A 301 15.19 19.94 10.90
CA GLY A 301 14.33 18.80 10.63
C GLY A 301 13.80 18.25 11.93
N GLY A 302 12.80 17.40 11.83
CA GLY A 302 12.23 16.76 13.00
C GLY A 302 11.28 15.64 12.61
N CYS A 303 10.90 14.88 13.62
CA CYS A 303 9.93 13.81 13.51
C CYS A 303 9.04 13.78 14.75
N ALA A 304 7.89 13.12 14.62
CA ALA A 304 7.00 12.81 15.72
C ALA A 304 6.75 11.30 15.76
N ALA A 305 6.68 10.74 16.96
CA ALA A 305 6.42 9.33 17.19
C ALA A 305 4.99 9.11 17.71
N GLY A 306 4.28 8.16 17.13
CA GLY A 306 2.98 7.70 17.60
C GLY A 306 3.14 6.73 18.77
N ILE A 307 3.28 7.27 19.99
CA ILE A 307 3.50 6.48 21.22
C ILE A 307 2.40 5.43 21.39
N ASP A 308 1.14 5.80 21.19
CA ASP A 308 0.00 4.90 21.33
C ASP A 308 0.11 3.67 20.39
N ARG A 309 0.56 3.87 19.14
CA ARG A 309 0.79 2.76 18.20
C ARG A 309 1.95 1.88 18.62
N MET A 310 3.03 2.48 19.16
CA MET A 310 4.16 1.71 19.69
C MET A 310 3.71 0.83 20.87
N VAL A 311 2.94 1.39 21.82
CA VAL A 311 2.41 0.64 22.96
C VAL A 311 1.43 -0.44 22.51
N MET A 312 0.54 -0.15 21.56
CA MET A 312 -0.38 -1.13 20.96
C MET A 312 0.36 -2.33 20.39
N LEU A 313 1.44 -2.11 19.62
CA LEU A 313 2.26 -3.20 19.06
C LEU A 313 2.98 -4.01 20.15
N LEU A 314 3.52 -3.34 21.17
CA LEU A 314 4.23 -3.99 22.28
C LEU A 314 3.30 -4.84 23.13
N ALA A 315 2.08 -4.34 23.38
CA ALA A 315 1.02 -5.03 24.10
C ALA A 315 0.32 -6.13 23.27
N ASP A 316 0.63 -6.23 21.97
CA ASP A 316 0.00 -7.15 21.02
C ASP A 316 -1.52 -6.94 20.86
N GLU A 317 -1.94 -5.68 20.94
CA GLU A 317 -3.34 -5.30 20.84
C GLU A 317 -3.75 -4.96 19.40
N ALA A 318 -4.96 -5.37 19.02
CA ALA A 318 -5.48 -5.14 17.67
C ALA A 318 -6.04 -3.71 17.46
N ASN A 319 -6.26 -2.97 18.54
CA ASN A 319 -6.91 -1.67 18.51
C ASN A 319 -6.23 -0.70 19.48
N ILE A 320 -5.97 0.53 19.00
CA ILE A 320 -5.33 1.59 19.78
C ILE A 320 -6.14 1.97 21.03
N ARG A 321 -7.46 1.71 21.02
CA ARG A 321 -8.33 1.94 22.18
C ARG A 321 -7.97 1.08 23.38
N GLU A 322 -7.36 -0.09 23.19
CA GLU A 322 -6.97 -0.99 24.28
C GLU A 322 -5.77 -0.45 25.08
N VAL A 323 -5.05 0.53 24.53
CA VAL A 323 -3.89 1.16 25.18
C VAL A 323 -4.14 2.61 25.58
N ILE A 324 -5.37 3.10 25.44
CA ILE A 324 -5.80 4.43 25.85
C ILE A 324 -6.80 4.27 26.99
N MET A 325 -6.55 4.94 28.12
CA MET A 325 -7.36 4.78 29.34
C MET A 325 -8.83 5.19 29.14
N PHE A 326 -9.08 6.29 28.41
CA PHE A 326 -10.43 6.79 28.09
C PHE A 326 -10.52 7.08 26.59
N PRO A 327 -10.76 6.05 25.76
CA PRO A 327 -10.76 6.22 24.31
C PRO A 327 -12.08 6.82 23.82
N MET A 328 -12.02 7.54 22.70
CA MET A 328 -13.20 8.03 21.99
C MET A 328 -13.69 7.03 20.94
N ASN A 329 -14.99 7.07 20.63
CA ASN A 329 -15.57 6.34 19.51
C ASN A 329 -15.25 7.04 18.16
N GLN A 330 -15.73 6.51 17.04
CA GLN A 330 -15.47 7.08 15.71
C GLN A 330 -16.14 8.45 15.48
N ARG A 331 -17.08 8.84 16.33
CA ARG A 331 -17.74 10.16 16.32
C ARG A 331 -17.05 11.16 17.25
N ALA A 332 -15.87 10.82 17.77
CA ALA A 332 -15.13 11.59 18.76
C ALA A 332 -15.90 11.77 20.09
N GLU A 333 -16.71 10.78 20.47
CA GLU A 333 -17.47 10.79 21.72
C GLU A 333 -16.80 9.91 22.78
N ASP A 334 -16.72 10.40 24.02
CA ASP A 334 -16.43 9.62 25.22
C ASP A 334 -17.76 9.23 25.87
N LEU A 335 -18.11 7.95 25.75
CA LEU A 335 -19.39 7.43 26.25
C LEU A 335 -19.44 7.32 27.77
N MET A 336 -18.30 7.22 28.45
CA MET A 336 -18.26 7.14 29.91
C MET A 336 -18.54 8.51 30.52
N MET A 337 -17.93 9.56 29.95
CA MET A 337 -18.10 10.95 30.40
C MET A 337 -19.32 11.64 29.78
N SER A 338 -20.01 11.00 28.83
CA SER A 338 -21.08 11.63 28.03
C SER A 338 -20.61 12.93 27.36
N ALA A 339 -19.42 12.87 26.75
CA ALA A 339 -18.79 14.00 26.07
C ALA A 339 -18.73 13.80 24.55
N PRO A 340 -18.88 14.85 23.74
CA PRO A 340 -19.11 16.25 24.15
C PRO A 340 -20.54 16.49 24.68
N SER A 341 -20.70 17.52 25.51
CA SER A 341 -22.00 17.98 26.02
C SER A 341 -22.29 19.41 25.55
N GLU A 342 -23.55 19.83 25.63
CA GLU A 342 -23.93 21.21 25.28
C GLU A 342 -23.30 22.23 26.26
N PRO A 343 -22.72 23.33 25.76
CA PRO A 343 -22.19 24.39 26.61
C PRO A 343 -23.32 25.22 27.23
N MET A 344 -23.06 25.81 28.40
CA MET A 344 -24.01 26.70 29.06
C MET A 344 -24.13 28.03 28.32
N SER A 345 -25.30 28.66 28.36
CA SER A 345 -25.53 29.94 27.67
C SER A 345 -24.59 31.06 28.14
N ASP A 346 -24.25 31.11 29.43
CA ASP A 346 -23.33 32.10 29.98
C ASP A 346 -21.90 31.91 29.44
N GLN A 347 -21.46 30.66 29.25
CA GLN A 347 -20.14 30.35 28.65
C GLN A 347 -20.09 30.78 27.18
N LEU A 348 -21.17 30.54 26.43
CA LEU A 348 -21.27 31.00 25.04
C LEU A 348 -21.25 32.54 24.96
N MET A 349 -21.94 33.23 25.87
CA MET A 349 -21.96 34.69 25.93
C MET A 349 -20.59 35.28 26.26
N GLU A 350 -19.90 34.71 27.25
CA GLU A 350 -18.54 35.11 27.63
C GLU A 350 -17.56 34.99 26.46
N LEU A 351 -17.68 33.92 25.67
CA LEU A 351 -16.84 33.69 24.48
C LEU A 351 -17.32 34.44 23.23
N GLY A 352 -18.46 35.14 23.29
CA GLY A 352 -19.04 35.84 22.13
C GLY A 352 -19.50 34.89 21.02
N LEU A 353 -19.89 33.66 21.37
CA LEU A 353 -20.28 32.60 20.45
C LEU A 353 -21.80 32.41 20.40
N ARG A 354 -22.30 31.94 19.25
CA ARG A 354 -23.68 31.48 19.08
C ARG A 354 -23.69 30.18 18.30
N VAL A 355 -24.36 29.16 18.85
CA VAL A 355 -24.58 27.90 18.14
C VAL A 355 -25.58 28.13 17.01
N ILE A 356 -25.20 27.76 15.79
CA ILE A 356 -26.10 27.76 14.63
C ILE A 356 -26.89 26.45 14.67
N PRO A 357 -28.24 26.47 14.58
CA PRO A 357 -29.01 25.24 14.43
C PRO A 357 -28.54 24.48 13.19
N GLN A 358 -28.24 23.20 13.32
CA GLN A 358 -28.05 22.34 12.17
C GLN A 358 -29.43 21.86 11.71
N ASP A 359 -29.75 22.07 10.43
CA ASP A 359 -30.93 21.46 9.83
C ASP A 359 -30.75 19.93 9.87
N GLN A 360 -31.76 19.23 10.41
CA GLN A 360 -31.75 17.76 10.57
C GLN A 360 -31.83 17.02 9.24
#